data_AF-W4GT23-F1
#
_entry.id   AF-W4GT23-F1
#
_cell.length_a   1.000
_cell.length_b   1.000
_cell.length_c   1.000
_cell.angle_alpha   90.00
_cell.angle_beta   90.00
_cell.angle_gamma   90.00
#
_symmetry.space_group_name_H-M   'P 1'
#
loop_
_entity.id
_entity.type
_entity.pdbx_description
1 polymer ?
#
loop_
_entity_poly.entity_id
_entity_poly.type
_entity_poly.pdbx_seq_one_letter_code
_entity_poly.pdbx_strand_id
1 'polypeptide(L)'
;MHVINELYAQWGSLLYFNQKLVAKNIDRYCSAVASKGVPLSNVFGFIDGTKRIHCLNDQGVTAPDGIYEHFFGPVEGRRHDATMLRESGLIKYLGGCRNVFWGKAMYGDPAYGIVPYLISGFKGIDLSNEKMQFNKWMSLVRQSVEWNFKLVKTLWAYISFKMLSKIRLSPVAKVVAIAMVLTNCHCCYFRGNQISEFFNLAPPTLRQYLDTLQ
;
A
#
# COMPACT_ATOMS: atom_id res chain seq x y z
N MET A 1 4.62 12.34 -23.69
CA MET A 1 3.39 11.94 -22.94
C MET A 1 2.69 10.71 -23.54
N HIS A 2 2.87 10.36 -24.81
CA HIS A 2 2.25 9.15 -25.42
C HIS A 2 2.56 7.86 -24.67
N VAL A 3 3.84 7.57 -24.39
CA VAL A 3 4.26 6.37 -23.64
C VAL A 3 3.57 6.25 -22.28
N ILE A 4 3.46 7.35 -21.51
CA ILE A 4 2.76 7.35 -20.20
C ILE A 4 1.28 7.01 -20.36
N ASN A 5 0.63 7.42 -21.44
CA ASN A 5 -0.77 7.06 -21.65
C ASN A 5 -0.93 5.58 -22.02
N GLU A 6 -0.02 5.03 -22.83
CA GLU A 6 0.00 3.61 -23.20
C GLU A 6 0.27 2.71 -21.99
N LEU A 7 1.31 3.01 -21.20
CA LEU A 7 1.62 2.25 -19.99
C LEU A 7 0.50 2.33 -18.96
N TYR A 8 -0.15 3.49 -18.82
CA TYR A 8 -1.31 3.63 -17.93
C TYR A 8 -2.53 2.86 -18.46
N ALA A 9 -2.78 2.86 -19.77
CA ALA A 9 -3.86 2.07 -20.35
C ALA A 9 -3.63 0.56 -20.18
N GLN A 10 -2.37 0.12 -20.29
CA GLN A 10 -2.00 -1.28 -20.19
C GLN A 10 -1.95 -1.79 -18.75
N TRP A 11 -1.43 -1.00 -17.81
CA TRP A 11 -1.12 -1.44 -16.44
C TRP A 11 -1.79 -0.63 -15.33
N GLY A 12 -2.55 0.40 -15.66
CA GLY A 12 -3.23 1.25 -14.68
C GLY A 12 -4.24 0.50 -13.82
N SER A 13 -4.83 -0.58 -14.35
CA SER A 13 -5.77 -1.44 -13.61
C SER A 13 -5.11 -2.24 -12.48
N LEU A 14 -3.82 -2.60 -12.59
CA LEU A 14 -3.07 -3.27 -11.51
C LEU A 14 -3.02 -2.44 -10.24
N LEU A 15 -3.05 -1.13 -10.39
CA LEU A 15 -2.79 -0.21 -9.30
C LEU A 15 -4.00 -0.02 -8.41
N TYR A 16 -5.20 -0.31 -8.92
CA TYR A 16 -6.35 -0.27 -8.03
C TYR A 16 -6.26 -1.39 -7.01
N PHE A 17 -6.21 -2.66 -7.42
CA PHE A 17 -5.95 -3.75 -6.49
C PHE A 17 -5.51 -5.03 -7.23
N ASN A 18 -4.32 -5.57 -6.92
CA ASN A 18 -3.86 -6.82 -7.54
C ASN A 18 -4.46 -8.06 -6.85
N GLN A 19 -5.77 -8.29 -7.05
CA GLN A 19 -6.49 -9.39 -6.38
C GLN A 19 -5.89 -10.76 -6.64
N LYS A 20 -5.43 -11.05 -7.87
CA LYS A 20 -4.84 -12.35 -8.21
C LYS A 20 -3.58 -12.62 -7.39
N LEU A 21 -2.70 -11.62 -7.26
CA LEU A 21 -1.48 -11.75 -6.47
C LEU A 21 -1.79 -11.90 -4.98
N VAL A 22 -2.66 -11.04 -4.44
CA VAL A 22 -3.04 -11.07 -3.03
C VAL A 22 -3.70 -12.41 -2.70
N ALA A 23 -4.69 -12.85 -3.48
CA ALA A 23 -5.40 -14.10 -3.23
C ALA A 23 -4.45 -15.31 -3.20
N LYS A 24 -3.42 -15.32 -4.06
CA LYS A 24 -2.41 -16.39 -4.10
C LYS A 24 -1.48 -16.38 -2.88
N ASN A 25 -1.19 -15.21 -2.30
CA ASN A 25 -0.15 -15.05 -1.28
C ASN A 25 -0.68 -14.65 0.11
N ILE A 26 -1.99 -14.42 0.28
CA ILE A 26 -2.55 -13.82 1.50
C ILE A 26 -2.17 -14.56 2.79
N ASP A 27 -2.12 -15.89 2.75
CA ASP A 27 -1.71 -16.69 3.91
C ASP A 27 -0.22 -16.58 4.21
N ARG A 28 0.62 -16.47 3.17
CA ARG A 28 2.06 -16.20 3.31
C ARG A 28 2.28 -14.82 3.91
N TYR A 29 1.50 -13.82 3.49
CA TYR A 29 1.57 -12.48 4.05
C TYR A 29 1.21 -12.48 5.54
N CYS A 30 0.07 -13.09 5.91
CA CYS A 30 -0.32 -13.24 7.31
C CYS A 30 0.75 -13.94 8.16
N SER A 31 1.31 -15.03 7.64
CA SER A 31 2.35 -15.79 8.34
C SER A 31 3.63 -14.97 8.53
N ALA A 32 4.04 -14.20 7.51
CA ALA A 32 5.23 -13.35 7.57
C ALA A 32 5.08 -12.21 8.58
N VAL A 33 3.89 -11.60 8.67
CA VAL A 33 3.57 -10.59 9.68
C VAL A 33 3.57 -11.21 11.08
N ALA A 34 2.86 -12.33 11.27
CA ALA A 34 2.81 -13.04 12.55
C ALA A 34 4.20 -13.45 13.06
N SER A 35 5.08 -13.86 12.15
CA SER A 35 6.47 -14.25 12.47
C SER A 35 7.32 -13.10 13.04
N LYS A 36 6.83 -11.86 13.01
CA LYS A 36 7.44 -10.71 13.71
C LYS A 36 7.07 -10.61 15.18
N GLY A 37 6.33 -11.57 15.72
CA GLY A 37 5.92 -11.58 17.13
C GLY A 37 4.83 -10.55 17.45
N VAL A 38 4.12 -10.08 16.44
CA VAL A 38 2.99 -9.16 16.63
C VAL A 38 1.74 -9.93 17.08
N PRO A 39 0.81 -9.29 17.81
CA PRO A 39 -0.35 -9.98 18.39
C PRO A 39 -1.43 -10.39 17.38
N LEU A 40 -1.35 -9.95 16.12
CA LEU A 40 -2.32 -10.26 15.07
C LEU A 40 -1.75 -11.26 14.07
N SER A 41 -2.45 -12.38 13.88
CA SER A 41 -2.05 -13.45 12.94
C SER A 41 -2.71 -13.36 11.57
N ASN A 42 -3.65 -12.43 11.39
CA ASN A 42 -4.51 -12.34 10.20
C ASN A 42 -4.29 -11.04 9.38
N VAL A 43 -3.22 -10.31 9.66
CA VAL A 43 -2.88 -9.08 8.93
C VAL A 43 -2.11 -9.43 7.66
N PHE A 44 -2.62 -9.05 6.49
CA PHE A 44 -1.97 -9.37 5.21
C PHE A 44 -1.25 -8.18 4.56
N GLY A 45 -1.45 -6.96 5.06
CA GLY A 45 -0.85 -5.78 4.47
C GLY A 45 -1.07 -4.53 5.32
N PHE A 46 -0.35 -3.48 4.97
CA PHE A 46 -0.32 -2.23 5.73
C PHE A 46 -0.78 -1.07 4.85
N ILE A 47 -1.78 -0.32 5.33
CA ILE A 47 -2.33 0.84 4.63
C ILE A 47 -1.89 2.14 5.29
N ASP A 48 -1.51 3.12 4.48
CA ASP A 48 -1.26 4.47 4.98
C ASP A 48 -1.44 5.54 3.90
N GLY A 49 -1.63 6.77 4.36
CA GLY A 49 -1.66 7.97 3.54
C GLY A 49 -0.30 8.64 3.54
N THR A 50 0.16 9.16 2.40
CA THR A 50 1.36 10.01 2.34
C THR A 50 1.00 11.37 1.76
N LYS A 51 1.45 12.42 2.45
CA LYS A 51 1.39 13.78 1.92
C LYS A 51 2.45 13.92 0.83
N ARG A 52 2.04 14.54 -0.26
CA ARG A 52 2.88 14.95 -1.38
C ARG A 52 2.87 16.47 -1.49
N ILE A 53 3.72 16.96 -2.39
CA ILE A 53 3.87 18.40 -2.65
C ILE A 53 2.55 18.94 -3.24
N HIS A 54 2.28 20.23 -2.99
CA HIS A 54 1.10 20.97 -3.49
C HIS A 54 -0.23 20.52 -2.90
N CYS A 55 -0.24 20.12 -1.63
CA CYS A 55 -1.44 19.68 -0.94
C CYS A 55 -2.11 18.53 -1.68
N LEU A 56 -1.34 17.51 -2.06
CA LEU A 56 -1.85 16.25 -2.59
C LEU A 56 -1.58 15.15 -1.59
N ASN A 57 -2.55 14.27 -1.40
CA ASN A 57 -2.38 13.05 -0.61
C ASN A 57 -2.59 11.84 -1.51
N ASP A 58 -1.82 10.81 -1.22
CA ASP A 58 -1.90 9.50 -1.86
C ASP A 58 -2.12 8.43 -0.77
N GLN A 59 -2.85 7.37 -1.08
CA GLN A 59 -3.07 6.21 -0.21
C GLN A 59 -2.45 4.98 -0.86
N GLY A 60 -1.78 4.14 -0.08
CA GLY A 60 -1.19 2.91 -0.57
C GLY A 60 -1.32 1.75 0.41
N VAL A 61 -1.42 0.53 -0.11
CA VAL A 61 -1.32 -0.71 0.67
C VAL A 61 -0.06 -1.45 0.26
N THR A 62 0.78 -1.77 1.25
CA THR A 62 2.02 -2.52 1.07
C THR A 62 1.90 -3.92 1.66
N ALA A 63 2.26 -4.94 0.88
CA ALA A 63 2.37 -6.31 1.33
C ALA A 63 3.76 -6.60 1.97
N PRO A 64 3.88 -7.66 2.78
CA PRO A 64 5.13 -8.06 3.42
C PRO A 64 6.25 -8.43 2.44
N ASP A 65 5.93 -8.80 1.20
CA ASP A 65 6.91 -9.08 0.15
C ASP A 65 7.43 -7.81 -0.56
N GLY A 66 7.02 -6.64 -0.07
CA GLY A 66 7.47 -5.33 -0.56
C GLY A 66 6.71 -4.81 -1.78
N ILE A 67 5.66 -5.50 -2.23
CA ILE A 67 4.81 -5.06 -3.35
C ILE A 67 3.74 -4.09 -2.88
N TYR A 68 3.45 -3.07 -3.70
CA TYR A 68 2.23 -2.27 -3.57
C TYR A 68 1.04 -3.04 -4.13
N GLU A 69 0.08 -3.36 -3.28
CA GLU A 69 -1.14 -4.09 -3.66
C GLU A 69 -2.28 -3.16 -4.07
N HIS A 70 -2.29 -1.94 -3.55
CA HIS A 70 -3.30 -0.92 -3.83
C HIS A 70 -2.65 0.47 -3.85
N PHE A 71 -3.15 1.32 -4.74
CA PHE A 71 -2.89 2.74 -4.76
C PHE A 71 -4.14 3.53 -5.10
N PHE A 72 -4.34 4.65 -4.40
CA PHE A 72 -5.37 5.62 -4.70
C PHE A 72 -4.86 7.04 -4.49
N GLY A 73 -5.06 7.91 -5.49
CA GLY A 73 -4.59 9.28 -5.48
C GLY A 73 -4.10 9.74 -6.84
N PRO A 74 -3.63 11.00 -6.95
CA PRO A 74 -3.58 12.01 -5.90
C PRO A 74 -4.94 12.67 -5.64
N VAL A 75 -5.26 12.90 -4.36
CA VAL A 75 -6.45 13.66 -3.91
C VAL A 75 -6.05 14.93 -3.16
N GLU A 76 -6.96 15.88 -3.01
CA GLU A 76 -6.70 17.14 -2.31
C GLU A 76 -6.35 16.91 -0.82
N GLY A 77 -5.21 17.47 -0.40
CA GLY A 77 -4.49 17.09 0.82
C GLY A 77 -5.05 17.60 2.14
N ARG A 78 -6.15 18.38 2.11
CA ARG A 78 -6.94 18.72 3.29
C ARG A 78 -7.87 17.57 3.73
N ARG A 79 -7.93 16.46 2.98
CA ARG A 79 -8.75 15.30 3.33
C ARG A 79 -8.05 14.43 4.36
N HIS A 80 -8.78 14.08 5.42
CA HIS A 80 -8.36 13.07 6.40
C HIS A 80 -8.22 11.69 5.75
N ASP A 81 -7.36 10.83 6.31
CA ASP A 81 -7.12 9.49 5.80
C ASP A 81 -8.40 8.64 5.69
N ALA A 82 -9.32 8.76 6.65
CA ALA A 82 -10.63 8.12 6.59
C ALA A 82 -11.48 8.56 5.37
N THR A 83 -11.33 9.81 4.92
CA THR A 83 -11.99 10.29 3.70
C THR A 83 -11.37 9.66 2.45
N MET A 84 -10.04 9.54 2.39
CA MET A 84 -9.36 8.85 1.29
C MET A 84 -9.76 7.38 1.22
N LEU A 85 -9.88 6.71 2.37
CA LEU A 85 -10.33 5.32 2.44
C LEU A 85 -11.73 5.17 1.84
N ARG A 86 -12.65 6.07 2.21
CA ARG A 86 -14.02 6.06 1.67
C ARG A 86 -14.04 6.28 0.17
N GLU A 87 -13.28 7.25 -0.33
CA GLU A 87 -13.24 7.62 -1.75
C GLU A 87 -12.53 6.58 -2.61
N SER A 88 -11.53 5.89 -2.06
CA SER A 88 -10.86 4.79 -2.73
C SER A 88 -11.79 3.61 -3.02
N GLY A 89 -12.91 3.47 -2.30
CA GLY A 89 -13.81 2.32 -2.42
C GLY A 89 -13.19 0.98 -1.98
N LEU A 90 -11.99 0.99 -1.40
CA LEU A 90 -11.22 -0.20 -1.09
C LEU A 90 -11.99 -1.17 -0.18
N ILE A 91 -12.63 -0.68 0.88
CA ILE A 91 -13.40 -1.53 1.79
C ILE A 91 -14.59 -2.20 1.08
N LYS A 92 -15.26 -1.49 0.17
CA LYS A 92 -16.34 -2.04 -0.65
C LYS A 92 -15.82 -3.12 -1.60
N TYR A 93 -14.66 -2.88 -2.22
CA TYR A 93 -14.00 -3.85 -3.10
C TYR A 93 -13.63 -5.15 -2.37
N LEU A 94 -13.00 -5.03 -1.20
CA LEU A 94 -12.66 -6.19 -0.36
C LEU A 94 -13.91 -6.97 0.08
N GLY A 95 -14.99 -6.26 0.42
CA GLY A 95 -16.28 -6.87 0.74
C GLY A 95 -16.92 -7.66 -0.40
N GLY A 96 -16.69 -7.24 -1.65
CA GLY A 96 -17.11 -7.99 -2.84
C GLY A 96 -16.31 -9.28 -3.07
N CYS A 97 -15.12 -9.38 -2.50
CA CYS A 97 -14.21 -10.53 -2.63
C CYS A 97 -14.12 -11.34 -1.31
N ARG A 98 -15.25 -11.51 -0.62
CA ARG A 98 -15.31 -12.12 0.72
C ARG A 98 -14.65 -13.50 0.79
N ASN A 99 -14.69 -14.28 -0.29
CA ASN A 99 -14.03 -15.59 -0.36
C ASN A 99 -12.51 -15.53 -0.16
N VAL A 100 -11.86 -14.42 -0.53
CA VAL A 100 -10.41 -14.21 -0.36
C VAL A 100 -10.11 -13.58 1.00
N PHE A 101 -10.90 -12.58 1.41
CA PHE A 101 -10.59 -11.74 2.58
C PHE A 101 -11.30 -12.15 3.87
N TRP A 102 -12.03 -13.26 3.88
CA TRP A 102 -12.72 -13.73 5.08
C TRP A 102 -11.75 -13.99 6.23
N GLY A 103 -11.98 -13.32 7.37
CA GLY A 103 -11.12 -13.42 8.54
C GLY A 103 -9.77 -12.72 8.40
N LYS A 104 -9.51 -12.02 7.29
CA LYS A 104 -8.26 -11.30 7.02
C LYS A 104 -8.47 -9.79 7.15
N ALA A 105 -7.41 -9.07 7.51
CA ALA A 105 -7.45 -7.61 7.63
C ALA A 105 -6.16 -6.95 7.14
N MET A 106 -6.27 -5.69 6.74
CA MET A 106 -5.14 -4.77 6.67
C MET A 106 -4.96 -4.10 8.04
N TYR A 107 -3.75 -3.60 8.29
CA TYR A 107 -3.49 -2.74 9.44
C TYR A 107 -3.13 -1.33 9.00
N GLY A 108 -3.80 -0.32 9.56
CA GLY A 108 -3.60 1.08 9.21
C GLY A 108 -3.26 1.97 10.40
N ASP A 109 -2.90 3.21 10.08
CA ASP A 109 -2.77 4.26 11.09
C ASP A 109 -4.09 4.42 11.88
N PRO A 110 -4.05 4.79 13.17
CA PRO A 110 -5.25 5.14 13.93
C PRO A 110 -6.20 6.10 13.19
N ALA A 111 -5.71 7.05 12.40
CA ALA A 111 -6.51 8.03 11.64
C ALA A 111 -7.60 7.39 10.76
N TYR A 112 -7.42 6.16 10.29
CA TYR A 112 -8.41 5.42 9.52
C TYR A 112 -9.61 4.93 10.33
N GLY A 113 -9.44 4.71 11.64
CA GLY A 113 -10.42 4.05 12.49
C GLY A 113 -10.55 2.55 12.21
N ILE A 114 -11.45 1.88 12.92
CA ILE A 114 -11.71 0.44 12.76
C ILE A 114 -12.93 0.27 11.87
N VAL A 115 -12.78 -0.43 10.75
CA VAL A 115 -13.84 -0.75 9.79
C VAL A 115 -13.66 -2.19 9.26
N PRO A 116 -14.65 -2.81 8.60
CA PRO A 116 -14.46 -4.16 8.04
C PRO A 116 -13.19 -4.26 7.20
N TYR A 117 -12.42 -5.33 7.40
CA TYR A 117 -11.13 -5.60 6.74
C TYR A 117 -9.99 -4.62 7.05
N LEU A 118 -10.17 -3.66 7.98
CA LEU A 118 -9.12 -2.73 8.40
C LEU A 118 -9.11 -2.56 9.92
N ILE A 119 -8.00 -2.96 10.53
CA ILE A 119 -7.73 -2.77 11.95
C ILE A 119 -6.79 -1.58 12.09
N SER A 120 -7.00 -0.77 13.13
CA SER A 120 -6.15 0.36 13.46
C SER A 120 -5.76 0.33 14.93
N GLY A 121 -4.67 1.01 15.27
CA GLY A 121 -4.19 1.12 16.65
C GLY A 121 -5.19 1.82 17.57
N PHE A 122 -5.07 1.54 18.87
CA PHE A 122 -5.90 2.17 19.91
C PHE A 122 -5.59 3.68 19.99
N LYS A 123 -6.64 4.50 20.14
CA LYS A 123 -6.57 5.95 20.40
C LYS A 123 -7.02 6.28 21.82
N GLY A 124 -6.45 7.32 22.41
CA GLY A 124 -6.86 7.87 23.70
C GLY A 124 -5.70 8.48 24.47
N ILE A 125 -6.02 9.30 25.48
CA ILE A 125 -5.04 9.92 26.37
C ILE A 125 -4.57 8.91 27.44
N ASP A 126 -5.50 8.12 27.98
CA ASP A 126 -5.22 7.07 28.99
C ASP A 126 -5.27 5.67 28.36
N LEU A 127 -4.23 5.31 27.60
CA LEU A 127 -4.05 3.94 27.13
C LEU A 127 -3.43 3.09 28.23
N SER A 128 -4.01 1.92 28.52
CA SER A 128 -3.38 0.93 29.37
C SER A 128 -2.04 0.46 28.78
N ASN A 129 -1.14 -0.04 29.63
CA ASN A 129 0.16 -0.58 29.21
C ASN A 129 0.02 -1.64 28.10
N GLU A 130 -0.99 -2.50 28.18
CA GLU A 130 -1.27 -3.52 27.16
C GLU A 130 -1.61 -2.90 25.79
N LYS A 131 -2.43 -1.85 25.76
CA LYS A 131 -2.79 -1.13 24.52
C LYS A 131 -1.59 -0.40 23.93
N MET A 132 -0.74 0.19 24.78
CA MET A 132 0.51 0.81 24.34
C MET A 132 1.46 -0.22 23.74
N GLN A 133 1.59 -1.38 24.38
CA GLN A 133 2.43 -2.47 23.88
C GLN A 133 1.90 -3.00 22.55
N PHE A 134 0.59 -3.20 22.41
CA PHE A 134 -0.06 -3.54 21.14
C PHE A 134 0.29 -2.52 20.05
N ASN A 135 0.09 -1.23 20.31
CA ASN A 135 0.39 -0.16 19.35
C ASN A 135 1.87 -0.14 18.96
N LYS A 136 2.78 -0.42 19.89
CA LYS A 136 4.23 -0.52 19.64
C LYS A 136 4.55 -1.66 18.69
N TRP A 137 4.04 -2.87 18.95
CA TRP A 137 4.23 -4.04 18.08
C TRP A 137 3.69 -3.81 16.68
N MET A 138 2.47 -3.27 16.59
CA MET A 138 1.85 -3.06 15.29
C MET A 138 2.47 -1.89 14.51
N SER A 139 2.92 -0.83 15.19
CA SER A 139 3.64 0.27 14.53
C SER A 139 4.98 -0.18 13.93
N LEU A 140 5.67 -1.12 14.59
CA LEU A 140 6.93 -1.68 14.13
C LEU A 140 6.79 -2.40 12.78
N VAL A 141 5.69 -3.10 12.53
CA VAL A 141 5.45 -3.74 11.23
C VAL A 141 4.82 -2.76 10.24
N ARG A 142 3.94 -1.85 10.70
CA ARG A 142 3.25 -0.87 9.85
C ARG A 142 4.22 0.06 9.12
N GLN A 143 5.34 0.44 9.74
CA GLN A 143 6.35 1.33 9.14
C GLN A 143 6.85 0.88 7.75
N SER A 144 6.64 -0.38 7.37
CA SER A 144 6.95 -0.89 6.03
C SER A 144 6.25 -0.13 4.90
N VAL A 145 5.02 0.36 5.11
CA VAL A 145 4.31 1.15 4.10
C VAL A 145 5.00 2.50 3.86
N GLU A 146 5.57 3.10 4.89
CA GLU A 146 6.34 4.34 4.82
C GLU A 146 7.68 4.13 4.10
N TRP A 147 8.33 2.99 4.34
CA TRP A 147 9.51 2.58 3.56
C TRP A 147 9.20 2.45 2.08
N ASN A 148 8.01 1.93 1.73
CA ASN A 148 7.62 1.80 0.34
C ASN A 148 7.38 3.19 -0.31
N PHE A 149 6.76 4.13 0.42
CA PHE A 149 6.61 5.50 -0.07
C PHE A 149 7.97 6.17 -0.28
N LYS A 150 8.93 5.90 0.60
CA LYS A 150 10.31 6.38 0.45
C LYS A 150 10.96 5.76 -0.79
N LEU A 151 10.80 4.45 -1.01
CA LEU A 151 11.36 3.75 -2.16
C LEU A 151 10.89 4.35 -3.49
N VAL A 152 9.59 4.61 -3.66
CA VAL A 152 9.05 5.24 -4.88
C VAL A 152 9.65 6.64 -5.07
N LYS A 153 9.74 7.44 -4.01
CA LYS A 153 10.32 8.80 -4.06
C LYS A 153 11.82 8.80 -4.40
N THR A 154 12.55 7.76 -3.99
CA THR A 154 13.97 7.57 -4.27
C THR A 154 14.22 7.11 -5.70
N LEU A 155 13.48 6.11 -6.19
CA LEU A 155 13.65 5.58 -7.54
C LEU A 155 13.22 6.60 -8.61
N TRP A 156 12.17 7.38 -8.31
CA TRP A 156 11.52 8.22 -9.31
C TRP A 156 11.54 9.69 -8.89
N ALA A 157 12.71 10.34 -9.00
CA ALA A 157 12.88 11.75 -8.66
C ALA A 157 11.85 12.69 -9.34
N TYR A 158 11.34 12.30 -10.52
CA TYR A 158 10.28 13.04 -11.21
C TYR A 158 9.01 13.19 -10.37
N ILE A 159 8.67 12.20 -9.52
CA ILE A 159 7.48 12.28 -8.64
C ILE A 159 7.72 13.13 -7.39
N SER A 160 8.97 13.44 -7.03
CA SER A 160 9.32 14.28 -5.88
C SER A 160 9.72 15.71 -6.30
N PHE A 161 9.85 15.98 -7.60
CA PHE A 161 10.24 17.30 -8.09
C PHE A 161 9.08 18.30 -8.07
N LYS A 162 9.21 19.33 -7.23
CA LYS A 162 8.18 20.37 -6.98
C LYS A 162 7.73 21.09 -8.24
N MET A 163 8.63 21.32 -9.21
CA MET A 163 8.33 22.11 -10.41
C MET A 163 7.54 21.34 -11.48
N LEU A 164 7.56 20.01 -11.44
CA LEU A 164 6.97 19.15 -12.47
C LEU A 164 5.62 18.54 -12.04
N SER A 165 5.32 18.52 -10.73
CA SER A 165 4.05 18.00 -10.19
C SER A 165 2.95 19.08 -10.15
N LYS A 166 2.69 19.75 -11.28
CA LYS A 166 1.65 20.79 -11.36
C LYS A 166 0.33 20.19 -11.86
N ILE A 167 -0.66 20.13 -10.97
CA ILE A 167 -2.04 19.72 -11.30
C ILE A 167 -2.58 20.67 -12.39
N ARG A 168 -3.25 20.11 -13.42
CA ARG A 168 -3.71 20.79 -14.66
C ARG A 168 -2.66 21.12 -15.72
N LEU A 169 -1.36 20.95 -15.43
CA LEU A 169 -0.28 21.16 -16.40
C LEU A 169 0.49 19.86 -16.75
N SER A 170 0.27 18.80 -15.98
CA SER A 170 0.90 17.49 -16.19
C SER A 170 -0.04 16.36 -15.74
N PRO A 171 0.07 15.15 -16.30
CA PRO A 171 -0.76 14.00 -15.94
C PRO A 171 -0.25 13.36 -14.64
N VAL A 172 -0.20 14.13 -13.55
CA VAL A 172 0.41 13.76 -12.26
C VAL A 172 -0.08 12.39 -11.78
N ALA A 173 -1.39 12.13 -11.86
CA ALA A 173 -1.98 10.85 -11.46
C ALA A 173 -1.41 9.66 -12.23
N LYS A 174 -1.33 9.75 -13.57
CA LYS A 174 -0.83 8.67 -14.42
C LYS A 174 0.67 8.42 -14.22
N VAL A 175 1.44 9.48 -14.02
CA VAL A 175 2.87 9.38 -13.75
C VAL A 175 3.13 8.66 -12.44
N VAL A 176 2.41 8.99 -11.37
CA VAL A 176 2.55 8.31 -10.08
C VAL A 176 2.15 6.85 -10.20
N ALA A 177 1.00 6.60 -10.82
CA ALA A 177 0.51 5.27 -11.09
C ALA A 177 1.59 4.40 -11.75
N ILE A 178 2.19 4.87 -12.85
CA ILE A 178 3.26 4.13 -13.53
C ILE A 178 4.51 4.00 -12.67
N ALA A 179 4.91 5.05 -11.95
CA ALA A 179 6.05 4.98 -11.04
C ALA A 179 5.85 3.84 -10.01
N MET A 180 4.63 3.61 -9.54
CA MET A 180 4.34 2.52 -8.62
C MET A 180 4.37 1.14 -9.26
N VAL A 181 3.81 0.98 -10.47
CA VAL A 181 3.96 -0.28 -11.23
C VAL A 181 5.44 -0.58 -11.44
N LEU A 182 6.22 0.42 -11.84
CA LEU A 182 7.65 0.26 -12.08
C LEU A 182 8.42 0.00 -10.77
N THR A 183 8.01 0.54 -9.63
CA THR A 183 8.57 0.17 -8.32
C THR A 183 8.30 -1.30 -7.99
N ASN A 184 7.10 -1.81 -8.27
CA ASN A 184 6.80 -3.23 -8.11
C ASN A 184 7.67 -4.08 -9.05
N CYS A 185 7.79 -3.68 -10.33
CA CYS A 185 8.68 -4.35 -11.28
C CYS A 185 10.14 -4.35 -10.81
N HIS A 186 10.62 -3.23 -10.25
CA HIS A 186 11.95 -3.11 -9.66
C HIS A 186 12.13 -4.08 -8.49
N CYS A 187 11.18 -4.13 -7.54
CA CYS A 187 11.18 -5.09 -6.44
C CYS A 187 11.26 -6.54 -6.95
N CYS A 188 10.42 -6.90 -7.92
CA CYS A 188 10.38 -8.24 -8.51
C CYS A 188 11.68 -8.58 -9.26
N TYR A 189 12.25 -7.63 -10.01
CA TYR A 189 13.47 -7.83 -10.80
C TYR A 189 14.70 -8.06 -9.90
N PHE A 190 14.85 -7.24 -8.86
CA PHE A 190 15.95 -7.35 -7.89
C PHE A 190 15.68 -8.36 -6.77
N ARG A 191 14.55 -9.09 -6.85
CA ARG A 191 14.15 -10.14 -5.90
C ARG A 191 13.95 -9.65 -4.46
N GLY A 192 13.59 -8.38 -4.30
CA GLY A 192 13.24 -7.82 -3.01
C GLY A 192 13.53 -6.33 -2.89
N ASN A 193 13.18 -5.81 -1.71
CA ASN A 193 13.54 -4.51 -1.18
C ASN A 193 13.65 -4.60 0.36
N GLN A 194 13.84 -3.46 1.03
CA GLN A 194 13.94 -3.40 2.49
C GLN A 194 12.74 -4.07 3.21
N ILE A 195 11.54 -4.04 2.63
CA ILE A 195 10.32 -4.60 3.24
C ILE A 195 10.34 -6.12 3.15
N SER A 196 10.62 -6.69 1.97
CA SER A 196 10.72 -8.14 1.79
C SER A 196 11.83 -8.74 2.65
N GLU A 197 12.95 -8.04 2.78
CA GLU A 197 14.05 -8.44 3.66
C GLU A 197 13.62 -8.38 5.12
N PHE A 198 12.99 -7.27 5.53
CA PHE A 198 12.45 -7.14 6.87
C PHE A 198 11.51 -8.28 7.21
N PHE A 199 10.52 -8.62 6.38
CA PHE A 199 9.58 -9.72 6.65
C PHE A 199 10.11 -11.12 6.30
N ASN A 200 11.32 -11.23 5.75
CA ASN A 200 11.88 -12.47 5.23
C ASN A 200 10.93 -13.17 4.24
N LEU A 201 10.35 -12.40 3.31
CA LEU A 201 9.39 -12.89 2.33
C LEU A 201 9.74 -12.39 0.93
N ALA A 202 10.25 -13.27 0.08
CA ALA A 202 10.61 -12.89 -1.29
C ALA A 202 9.38 -12.53 -2.14
N PRO A 203 9.46 -11.46 -2.97
CA PRO A 203 8.42 -11.10 -3.93
C PRO A 203 8.27 -12.15 -5.05
N PRO A 204 7.17 -12.10 -5.81
CA PRO A 204 7.07 -12.85 -7.06
C PRO A 204 8.20 -12.48 -8.03
N THR A 205 8.47 -13.36 -8.99
CA THR A 205 9.31 -12.99 -10.13
C THR A 205 8.64 -11.90 -10.96
N LEU A 206 9.42 -11.12 -11.71
CA LEU A 206 8.87 -10.08 -12.60
C LEU A 206 7.82 -10.64 -13.56
N ARG A 207 8.08 -11.82 -14.13
CA ARG A 207 7.13 -12.52 -15.00
C ARG A 207 5.83 -12.87 -14.27
N GLN A 208 5.92 -13.50 -13.09
CA GLN A 208 4.73 -13.83 -12.30
C GLN A 208 3.91 -12.60 -11.92
N TYR A 209 4.56 -11.47 -11.62
CA TYR A 209 3.88 -10.22 -11.33
C TYR A 209 3.15 -9.67 -12.57
N LEU A 210 3.84 -9.60 -13.72
CA LEU A 210 3.23 -9.10 -14.95
C LEU A 210 2.15 -10.03 -15.51
N ASP A 211 2.26 -11.35 -15.31
CA ASP A 211 1.25 -12.31 -15.75
C ASP A 211 -0.07 -12.18 -14.96
N THR A 212 -0.11 -11.43 -13.86
CA THR A 212 -1.38 -11.12 -13.16
C THR A 212 -2.31 -10.18 -13.93
N LEU A 213 -1.81 -9.54 -15.01
CA LEU A 213 -2.56 -8.64 -15.89
C LEU A 213 -3.51 -9.33 -16.87
N GLN A 214 -3.25 -10.61 -17.18
CA GLN A 214 -4.04 -11.42 -18.11
C GLN A 214 -5.09 -12.19 -17.32
#